data_AF-A0A7W0QMD4-F1
#
_entry.id   AF-A0A7W0QMD4-F1
#
_cell.length_a   1.000
_cell.length_b   1.000
_cell.length_c   1.000
_cell.angle_alpha   90.00
_cell.angle_beta   90.00
_cell.angle_gamma   90.00
#
_symmetry.space_group_name_H-M   'P 1'
#
loop_
_entity.id
_entity.type
_entity.pdbx_description
1 polymer ?
#
loop_
_entity_poly.entity_id
_entity_poly.type
_entity_poly.pdbx_seq_one_letter_code
_entity_poly.pdbx_strand_id
1 'polypeptide(L)'
;MRREQREKQNRHVEDALSRLERMVPSPPESDLRAMARTASSRSRPLPSPVRSQRWPLQPRWTGILALALVVAIGLGVGLGALIAPSGTAARGPVGLGFLPEPGWFVLQSRPLSVPAQPAVAIASNVPFHPDDDLLGLAESSALPFLTLQTLPSRGVVIAAAFSPRGENPIADPLFPRRDLPLRVRDAVATGYGRAIRDGEPLAQYRLHAAIDRHNVELFIYYGRERPTEAQLAEAQRQVSGLTVRSAPGRAVGTGGSQSAPSRVIDRTLSCAVFPQGGVEAVDVSARSGLRLYTDRSRWKYPASAGVGDFAGTFVSVSAGNPVADPEPGFPASPHRLSIVAGRTCTVAPRIPLSTAGLAGGPASQLEDRYDCLPGRRVLVRVRAVFRSATSLRLKRYRRGDVYHVANGTVAEGKVAVRSLTGRPLAYVQIFESGKARLFTARGCVED
;
A
#
# COMPACT_ATOMS: atom_id res chain seq x y z
N MET A 1 -34.75 22.52 8.00
CA MET A 1 -34.28 21.26 8.64
C MET A 1 -32.87 20.82 8.24
N ARG A 2 -32.61 20.13 7.11
CA ARG A 2 -31.24 19.57 6.84
C ARG A 2 -30.12 20.63 6.74
N ARG A 3 -30.42 21.82 6.23
CA ARG A 3 -29.46 22.93 6.11
C ARG A 3 -29.08 23.52 7.47
N GLU A 4 -30.07 23.74 8.34
CA GLU A 4 -29.84 24.24 9.72
C GLU A 4 -29.05 23.25 10.57
N GLN A 5 -29.27 21.95 10.37
CA GLN A 5 -28.57 20.91 11.10
C GLN A 5 -27.08 20.85 10.73
N ARG A 6 -26.75 21.06 9.45
CA ARG A 6 -25.37 21.16 8.95
C ARG A 6 -24.66 22.42 9.45
N GLU A 7 -25.39 23.53 9.56
CA GLU A 7 -24.85 24.79 10.05
C GLU A 7 -24.60 24.79 11.57
N LYS A 8 -25.41 24.05 12.33
CA LYS A 8 -25.12 23.78 13.76
C LYS A 8 -23.90 22.88 13.93
N GLN A 9 -23.74 21.88 13.06
CA GLN A 9 -22.61 20.95 13.14
C GLN A 9 -21.28 21.64 12.79
N ASN A 10 -21.26 22.51 11.77
CA ASN A 10 -20.05 23.28 11.43
C ASN A 10 -19.63 24.22 12.57
N ARG A 11 -20.56 24.95 13.18
CA ARG A 11 -20.25 25.81 14.34
C ARG A 11 -19.67 25.04 15.53
N HIS A 12 -20.12 23.81 15.73
CA HIS A 12 -19.61 22.96 16.82
C HIS A 12 -18.19 22.45 16.56
N VAL A 13 -17.81 22.28 15.29
CA VAL A 13 -16.44 21.90 14.89
C VAL A 13 -15.50 23.10 15.01
N GLU A 14 -15.93 24.28 14.57
CA GLU A 14 -15.14 25.51 14.71
C GLU A 14 -14.86 25.84 16.18
N ASP A 15 -15.86 25.74 17.07
CA ASP A 15 -15.64 25.99 18.51
C ASP A 15 -14.67 24.96 19.13
N ALA A 16 -14.70 23.71 18.68
CA ALA A 16 -13.78 22.67 19.14
C ALA A 16 -12.33 22.95 18.70
N LEU A 17 -12.13 23.37 17.44
CA LEU A 17 -10.81 23.72 16.92
C LEU A 17 -10.23 24.95 17.62
N SER A 18 -11.04 25.99 17.84
CA SER A 18 -10.60 27.18 18.58
C SER A 18 -10.30 26.91 20.07
N ARG A 19 -10.87 25.84 20.67
CA ARG A 19 -10.48 25.40 22.02
C ARG A 19 -9.15 24.66 22.00
N LEU A 20 -8.93 23.78 21.03
CA LEU A 20 -7.67 23.06 20.86
C LEU A 20 -6.50 24.01 20.61
N GLU A 21 -6.69 25.01 19.75
CA GLU A 21 -5.65 26.01 19.44
C GLU A 21 -5.25 26.84 20.67
N ARG A 22 -6.17 27.06 21.63
CA ARG A 22 -5.87 27.72 22.91
C ARG A 22 -5.21 26.81 23.94
N MET A 23 -5.30 25.49 23.79
CA MET A 23 -4.73 24.52 24.74
C MET A 23 -3.31 24.09 24.37
N VAL A 24 -2.87 24.30 23.13
CA VAL A 24 -1.53 23.93 22.67
C VAL A 24 -0.66 25.19 22.61
N PRO A 25 0.17 25.47 23.63
CA PRO A 25 1.11 26.57 23.54
C PRO A 25 2.12 26.30 22.42
N SER A 26 2.33 27.27 21.54
CA SER A 26 3.39 27.21 20.54
C SER A 26 4.73 26.96 21.23
N PRO A 27 5.55 25.99 20.77
CA PRO A 27 6.83 25.71 21.39
C PRO A 27 7.71 26.97 21.34
N PRO A 28 8.46 27.25 22.42
CA PRO A 28 9.32 28.43 22.47
C PRO A 28 10.39 28.35 21.38
N GLU A 29 10.75 29.51 20.82
CA GLU A 29 11.67 29.61 19.68
C GLU A 29 13.05 28.97 19.95
N SER A 30 13.45 28.86 21.23
CA SER A 30 14.64 28.13 21.66
C SER A 30 14.61 26.65 21.30
N ASP A 31 13.45 26.01 21.40
CA ASP A 31 13.28 24.58 21.16
C ASP A 31 13.29 24.29 19.66
N LEU A 32 12.69 25.19 18.86
CA LEU A 32 12.77 25.15 17.41
C LEU A 32 14.22 25.33 16.93
N ARG A 33 14.98 26.24 17.53
CA ARG A 33 16.41 26.44 17.24
C ARG A 33 17.26 25.24 17.71
N ALA A 34 16.94 24.61 18.82
CA ALA A 34 17.63 23.42 19.32
C ALA A 34 17.39 22.21 18.39
N MET A 35 16.16 22.03 17.92
CA MET A 35 15.81 21.02 16.91
C MET A 35 16.56 21.24 15.60
N ALA A 36 16.61 22.48 15.11
CA ALA A 36 17.35 22.83 13.90
C ALA A 36 18.86 22.53 14.02
N ARG A 37 19.49 22.88 15.15
CA ARG A 37 20.91 22.57 15.40
C ARG A 37 21.19 21.07 15.49
N THR A 38 20.27 20.32 16.09
CA THR A 38 20.41 18.87 16.21
C THR A 38 20.36 18.20 14.83
N ALA A 39 19.50 18.70 13.93
CA ALA A 39 19.42 18.25 12.54
C ALA A 39 20.70 18.57 11.74
N SER A 40 21.28 19.77 11.92
CA SER A 40 22.52 20.17 11.22
C SER A 40 23.78 19.43 11.69
N SER A 41 23.81 18.93 12.93
CA SER A 41 24.98 18.25 13.52
C SER A 41 25.22 16.81 13.01
N ARG A 42 24.28 16.22 12.26
CA ARG A 42 24.41 14.85 11.71
C ARG A 42 25.10 14.75 10.35
N SER A 43 25.50 15.88 9.77
CA SER A 43 26.20 15.91 8.48
C SER A 43 27.70 15.72 8.67
N ARG A 44 28.18 14.47 8.75
CA ARG A 44 29.62 14.17 8.66
C ARG A 44 30.11 14.40 7.22
N PRO A 45 31.20 15.15 6.99
CA PRO A 45 31.79 15.26 5.66
C PRO A 45 32.44 13.92 5.25
N LEU A 46 32.13 13.47 4.04
CA LEU A 46 32.80 12.33 3.39
C LEU A 46 34.27 12.69 3.07
N PRO A 47 35.21 11.74 3.19
CA PRO A 47 36.61 11.99 2.88
C PRO A 47 36.84 12.15 1.38
N SER A 48 37.75 13.06 1.02
CA SER A 48 38.15 13.34 -0.36
C SER A 48 38.86 12.16 -1.03
N PRO A 49 38.70 11.98 -2.36
CA PRO A 49 39.33 10.87 -3.07
C PRO A 49 40.84 11.03 -3.19
N VAL A 50 41.55 9.92 -2.94
CA VAL A 50 43.00 9.77 -3.02
C VAL A 50 43.45 9.85 -4.48
N ARG A 51 44.49 10.66 -4.70
CA ARG A 51 45.16 10.97 -5.97
C ARG A 51 46.00 9.77 -6.41
N SER A 52 45.58 9.04 -7.45
CA SER A 52 46.36 7.93 -8.00
C SER A 52 47.53 8.41 -8.85
N GLN A 53 48.70 7.91 -8.47
CA GLN A 53 50.04 8.23 -8.95
C GLN A 53 50.31 7.61 -10.34
N ARG A 54 50.77 8.43 -11.29
CA ARG A 54 51.19 8.02 -12.64
C ARG A 54 52.56 7.34 -12.56
N TRP A 55 52.71 6.20 -13.23
CA TRP A 55 54.01 5.62 -13.62
C TRP A 55 54.06 5.45 -15.14
N PRO A 56 55.21 5.71 -15.79
CA PRO A 56 55.36 5.64 -17.23
C PRO A 56 55.95 4.29 -17.64
N LEU A 57 55.37 3.64 -18.66
CA LEU A 57 56.10 2.62 -19.41
C LEU A 57 55.80 2.76 -20.91
N GLN A 58 56.90 2.68 -21.64
CA GLN A 58 57.13 3.04 -23.03
C GLN A 58 56.76 1.92 -24.02
N PRO A 59 56.86 2.18 -25.34
CA PRO A 59 56.04 1.59 -26.37
C PRO A 59 56.70 0.38 -27.01
N ARG A 60 55.85 -0.51 -27.50
CA ARG A 60 56.01 -1.44 -28.63
C ARG A 60 55.08 -2.58 -28.32
N TRP A 61 54.09 -2.81 -29.17
CA TRP A 61 53.64 -4.12 -29.64
C TRP A 61 52.42 -3.84 -30.51
N THR A 62 52.73 -3.82 -31.80
CA THR A 62 51.86 -3.85 -32.96
C THR A 62 50.84 -4.99 -32.82
N GLY A 63 49.70 -4.70 -32.19
CA GLY A 63 48.58 -5.62 -32.02
C GLY A 63 47.23 -4.89 -31.86
N ILE A 64 47.12 -3.66 -32.36
CA ILE A 64 46.03 -2.72 -32.02
C ILE A 64 44.81 -2.79 -32.97
N LEU A 65 44.89 -3.46 -34.12
CA LEU A 65 43.77 -3.43 -35.09
C LEU A 65 42.69 -4.51 -34.89
N ALA A 66 42.94 -5.56 -34.09
CA ALA A 66 41.93 -6.60 -33.82
C ALA A 66 41.18 -6.40 -32.49
N LEU A 67 41.75 -5.66 -31.53
CA LEU A 67 41.11 -5.36 -30.24
C LEU A 67 40.24 -4.09 -30.27
N ALA A 68 40.47 -3.19 -31.23
CA ALA A 68 39.70 -1.96 -31.38
C ALA A 68 38.22 -2.20 -31.77
N LEU A 69 37.91 -3.30 -32.47
CA LEU A 69 36.52 -3.64 -32.80
C LEU A 69 35.76 -4.24 -31.60
N VAL A 70 36.47 -4.93 -30.70
CA VAL A 70 35.88 -5.49 -29.46
C VAL A 70 35.72 -4.41 -28.39
N VAL A 71 36.63 -3.43 -28.35
CA VAL A 71 36.55 -2.28 -27.44
C VAL A 71 35.53 -1.23 -27.92
N ALA A 72 35.30 -1.07 -29.23
CA ALA A 72 34.24 -0.20 -29.75
C ALA A 72 32.82 -0.73 -29.45
N ILE A 73 32.63 -2.05 -29.38
CA ILE A 73 31.36 -2.66 -28.96
C ILE A 73 31.24 -2.66 -27.41
N GLY A 74 32.35 -2.66 -26.68
CA GLY A 74 32.37 -2.54 -25.21
C GLY A 74 32.23 -1.12 -24.65
N LEU A 75 32.63 -0.08 -25.39
CA LEU A 75 32.54 1.33 -24.96
C LEU A 75 31.28 2.06 -25.47
N GLY A 76 30.51 1.47 -26.39
CA GLY A 76 29.23 2.02 -26.87
C GLY A 76 28.10 2.06 -25.83
N VAL A 77 28.29 1.46 -24.65
CA VAL A 77 27.33 1.48 -23.53
C VAL A 77 27.76 2.45 -22.41
N GLY A 78 28.92 3.10 -22.52
CA GLY A 78 29.55 3.81 -21.39
C GLY A 78 29.41 5.34 -21.32
N LEU A 79 28.98 6.04 -22.39
CA LEU A 79 28.99 7.51 -22.42
C LEU A 79 27.61 8.18 -22.32
N GLY A 80 26.52 7.41 -22.26
CA GLY A 80 25.17 7.93 -21.96
C GLY A 80 24.86 8.07 -20.46
N ALA A 81 25.74 7.58 -19.58
CA ALA A 81 25.49 7.48 -18.14
C ALA A 81 26.04 8.64 -17.30
N LEU A 82 26.64 9.66 -17.91
CA LEU A 82 27.36 10.73 -17.18
C LEU A 82 26.68 12.10 -17.16
N ILE A 83 25.42 12.22 -17.63
CA ILE A 83 24.61 13.45 -17.51
C ILE A 83 23.18 13.15 -17.02
N ALA A 84 23.01 12.13 -16.20
CA ALA A 84 21.79 11.93 -15.44
C ALA A 84 22.15 11.88 -13.95
N PRO A 85 21.76 12.88 -13.13
CA PRO A 85 21.82 12.76 -11.69
C PRO A 85 20.93 11.59 -11.28
N SER A 86 21.52 10.64 -10.57
CA SER A 86 20.92 9.53 -9.81
C SER A 86 19.39 9.49 -9.74
N GLY A 87 18.81 8.77 -10.69
CA GLY A 87 17.55 8.05 -10.58
C GLY A 87 17.76 6.76 -11.37
N THR A 88 17.49 5.60 -10.79
CA THR A 88 17.67 4.32 -11.50
C THR A 88 16.77 4.28 -12.72
N ALA A 89 17.31 4.59 -13.90
CA ALA A 89 16.63 4.34 -15.16
C ALA A 89 16.35 2.83 -15.22
N ALA A 90 15.07 2.47 -15.18
CA ALA A 90 14.64 1.08 -15.31
C ALA A 90 15.21 0.52 -16.62
N ARG A 91 15.82 -0.67 -16.57
CA ARG A 91 16.34 -1.38 -17.74
C ARG A 91 15.19 -1.74 -18.69
N GLY A 92 14.83 -0.84 -19.60
CA GLY A 92 13.81 -1.02 -20.64
C GLY A 92 12.37 -1.24 -20.10
N PRO A 93 11.32 -0.78 -20.80
CA PRO A 93 9.96 -0.98 -20.34
C PRO A 93 9.57 -2.46 -20.45
N VAL A 94 9.43 -3.12 -19.30
CA VAL A 94 8.79 -4.43 -19.21
C VAL A 94 7.28 -4.18 -19.10
N GLY A 95 6.62 -4.09 -20.25
CA GLY A 95 5.21 -4.45 -20.41
C GLY A 95 4.12 -3.43 -20.05
N LEU A 96 4.22 -2.62 -18.99
CA LEU A 96 3.17 -1.65 -18.64
C LEU A 96 3.78 -0.30 -18.30
N GLY A 97 3.74 0.68 -19.22
CA GLY A 97 4.30 2.00 -18.95
C GLY A 97 4.57 2.83 -20.19
N PHE A 98 5.47 3.79 -20.08
CA PHE A 98 5.80 4.74 -21.15
C PHE A 98 7.14 4.42 -21.80
N LEU A 99 7.19 4.51 -23.13
CA LEU A 99 8.43 4.74 -23.85
C LEU A 99 8.78 6.23 -23.72
N PRO A 100 9.91 6.60 -23.11
CA PRO A 100 10.25 8.01 -22.91
C PRO A 100 10.52 8.69 -24.24
N GLU A 101 9.83 9.80 -24.49
CA GLU A 101 10.18 10.73 -25.58
C GLU A 101 11.48 11.50 -25.23
N PRO A 102 12.22 12.04 -26.21
CA PRO A 102 13.39 12.86 -25.95
C PRO A 102 13.07 14.01 -24.97
N GLY A 103 13.84 14.10 -23.88
CA GLY A 103 13.64 15.12 -22.84
C GLY A 103 12.60 14.77 -21.77
N TRP A 104 12.05 13.55 -21.79
CA TRP A 104 11.14 13.05 -20.75
C TRP A 104 11.82 12.09 -19.77
N PHE A 105 11.38 12.17 -18.52
CA PHE A 105 11.74 11.29 -17.42
C PHE A 105 10.59 10.32 -17.18
N VAL A 106 10.89 9.03 -17.00
CA VAL A 106 9.87 8.00 -16.75
C VAL A 106 10.18 7.22 -15.49
N LEU A 107 9.19 7.11 -14.61
CA LEU A 107 9.19 6.22 -13.46
C LEU A 107 8.15 5.12 -13.69
N GLN A 108 8.51 3.88 -13.35
CA GLN A 108 7.61 2.76 -13.46
C GLN A 108 7.70 1.91 -12.20
N SER A 109 6.55 1.65 -11.59
CA SER A 109 6.43 0.63 -10.55
C SER A 109 6.75 -0.75 -11.13
N ARG A 110 7.15 -1.67 -10.24
CA ARG A 110 7.32 -3.08 -10.63
C ARG A 110 5.97 -3.62 -11.15
N PRO A 111 5.96 -4.56 -12.11
CA PRO A 111 4.78 -4.95 -12.90
C PRO A 111 3.67 -5.71 -12.14
N LEU A 112 3.53 -5.53 -10.83
CA LEU A 112 2.41 -6.06 -10.06
C LEU A 112 1.19 -5.17 -10.29
N SER A 113 0.51 -5.35 -11.43
CA SER A 113 -0.82 -4.77 -11.66
C SER A 113 -1.84 -5.65 -10.96
N VAL A 114 -2.27 -5.26 -9.75
CA VAL A 114 -3.40 -5.87 -9.04
C VAL A 114 -4.44 -4.78 -8.72
N PRO A 115 -5.74 -5.09 -8.58
CA PRO A 115 -6.76 -4.05 -8.42
C PRO A 115 -6.60 -3.09 -7.24
N ALA A 116 -5.84 -3.42 -6.19
CA ALA A 116 -5.58 -2.50 -5.06
C ALA A 116 -4.20 -1.83 -5.07
N GLN A 117 -3.31 -2.25 -5.94
CA GLN A 117 -2.08 -1.55 -6.24
C GLN A 117 -1.95 -1.60 -7.76
N PRO A 118 -2.58 -0.67 -8.48
CA PRO A 118 -2.40 -0.63 -9.91
C PRO A 118 -0.91 -0.53 -10.20
N ALA A 119 -0.45 -1.20 -11.24
CA ALA A 119 0.88 -0.87 -11.75
C ALA A 119 0.79 0.59 -12.18
N VAL A 120 1.74 1.40 -11.76
CA VAL A 120 1.80 2.81 -12.10
C VAL A 120 3.03 3.07 -12.95
N ALA A 121 2.84 3.89 -13.98
CA ALA A 121 3.91 4.51 -14.73
C ALA A 121 3.68 6.03 -14.76
N ILE A 122 4.73 6.80 -14.60
CA ILE A 122 4.69 8.26 -14.57
C ILE A 122 5.71 8.75 -15.60
N ALA A 123 5.32 9.69 -16.43
CA ALA A 123 6.20 10.39 -17.36
C ALA A 123 6.14 11.90 -17.06
N SER A 124 7.28 12.58 -17.06
CA SER A 124 7.33 14.05 -16.97
C SER A 124 8.38 14.66 -17.88
N ASN A 125 8.10 15.84 -18.45
CA ASN A 125 9.08 16.61 -19.23
C ASN A 125 9.95 17.53 -18.33
N VAL A 126 9.83 17.38 -17.02
CA VAL A 126 10.72 17.99 -16.01
C VAL A 126 11.28 16.87 -15.12
N PRO A 127 12.47 17.05 -14.54
CA PRO A 127 13.00 16.10 -13.56
C PRO A 127 12.02 15.92 -12.40
N PHE A 128 11.88 14.69 -11.91
CA PHE A 128 11.10 14.41 -10.70
C PHE A 128 11.79 15.00 -9.47
N HIS A 129 10.98 15.39 -8.49
CA HIS A 129 11.49 15.74 -7.17
C HIS A 129 12.16 14.51 -6.53
N PRO A 130 13.34 14.62 -5.89
CA PRO A 130 14.09 13.48 -5.36
C PRO A 130 13.29 12.64 -4.34
N ASP A 131 12.38 13.26 -3.60
CA ASP A 131 11.53 12.57 -2.62
C ASP A 131 10.33 11.83 -3.26
N ASP A 132 9.95 12.17 -4.49
CA ASP A 132 8.93 11.39 -5.22
C ASP A 132 9.52 10.11 -5.84
N ASP A 133 10.84 10.07 -6.04
CA ASP A 133 11.56 9.04 -6.81
C ASP A 133 11.83 7.74 -6.01
N LEU A 134 11.80 7.79 -4.68
CA LEU A 134 12.17 6.65 -3.81
C LEU A 134 11.02 6.04 -3.00
N LEU A 135 9.93 6.78 -2.77
CA LEU A 135 8.81 6.38 -1.89
C LEU A 135 7.42 6.50 -2.56
N GLY A 136 7.29 7.31 -3.63
CA GLY A 136 6.00 7.74 -4.21
C GLY A 136 5.21 6.68 -4.99
N LEU A 137 5.77 5.49 -5.23
CA LEU A 137 5.05 4.37 -5.88
C LEU A 137 4.37 3.43 -4.86
N ALA A 138 4.50 3.70 -3.56
CA ALA A 138 3.87 2.94 -2.47
C ALA A 138 2.63 3.64 -1.86
N GLU A 139 2.38 4.91 -2.16
CA GLU A 139 1.15 5.59 -1.75
C GLU A 139 -0.04 5.22 -2.64
N SER A 140 -1.24 5.15 -2.07
CA SER A 140 -2.47 4.76 -2.77
C SER A 140 -2.87 5.68 -3.93
N SER A 141 -2.32 6.90 -4.01
CA SER A 141 -2.57 7.85 -5.09
C SER A 141 -1.63 7.64 -6.28
N ALA A 142 -0.42 7.14 -6.04
CA ALA A 142 0.65 6.94 -7.02
C ALA A 142 0.97 8.17 -7.91
N LEU A 143 0.79 9.38 -7.35
CA LEU A 143 1.09 10.65 -8.00
C LEU A 143 2.40 11.24 -7.42
N PRO A 144 3.24 11.89 -8.25
CA PRO A 144 4.47 12.54 -7.76
C PRO A 144 4.11 13.92 -7.17
N PHE A 145 3.59 13.93 -5.94
CA PHE A 145 2.93 15.11 -5.36
C PHE A 145 3.88 16.31 -5.24
N LEU A 146 5.13 16.10 -4.85
CA LEU A 146 6.10 17.20 -4.70
C LEU A 146 6.49 17.78 -6.08
N THR A 147 6.66 16.94 -7.09
CA THR A 147 6.88 17.33 -8.48
C THR A 147 5.70 18.15 -9.01
N LEU A 148 4.47 17.76 -8.68
CA LEU A 148 3.27 18.50 -9.06
C LEU A 148 3.18 19.85 -8.34
N GLN A 149 3.53 19.94 -7.05
CA GLN A 149 3.56 21.21 -6.31
C GLN A 149 4.54 22.23 -6.92
N THR A 150 5.68 21.77 -7.41
CA THR A 150 6.72 22.62 -8.01
C THR A 150 6.70 22.62 -9.54
N LEU A 151 5.64 22.12 -10.18
CA LEU A 151 5.58 21.95 -11.63
C LEU A 151 5.64 23.33 -12.32
N PRO A 152 6.69 23.65 -13.10
CA PRO A 152 6.81 24.95 -13.76
C PRO A 152 5.72 25.11 -14.83
N SER A 153 5.45 26.34 -15.25
CA SER A 153 4.31 26.63 -16.15
C SER A 153 4.36 25.95 -17.53
N ARG A 154 5.54 25.48 -17.96
CA ARG A 154 5.77 24.65 -19.17
C ARG A 154 5.75 23.15 -18.92
N GLY A 155 5.75 22.74 -17.66
CA GLY A 155 5.84 21.36 -17.21
C GLY A 155 4.58 20.57 -17.52
N VAL A 156 4.78 19.29 -17.79
CA VAL A 156 3.74 18.29 -18.03
C VAL A 156 4.11 17.03 -17.24
N VAL A 157 3.13 16.47 -16.53
CA VAL A 157 3.23 15.18 -15.84
C VAL A 157 2.07 14.30 -16.27
N ILE A 158 2.36 13.07 -16.64
CA ILE A 158 1.38 12.06 -17.04
C ILE A 158 1.55 10.87 -16.11
N ALA A 159 0.51 10.51 -15.36
CA ALA A 159 0.48 9.30 -14.55
C ALA A 159 -0.52 8.31 -15.13
N ALA A 160 -0.10 7.08 -15.37
CA ALA A 160 -0.93 5.97 -15.84
C ALA A 160 -1.00 4.90 -14.75
N ALA A 161 -2.22 4.56 -14.32
CA ALA A 161 -2.52 3.45 -13.45
C ALA A 161 -3.15 2.31 -14.26
N PHE A 162 -2.56 1.12 -14.17
CA PHE A 162 -3.01 -0.09 -14.86
C PHE A 162 -3.56 -1.07 -13.82
N SER A 163 -4.82 -1.46 -13.97
CA SER A 163 -5.46 -2.50 -13.17
C SER A 163 -5.97 -3.63 -14.07
N PRO A 164 -6.01 -4.90 -13.63
CA PRO A 164 -6.56 -5.98 -14.42
C PRO A 164 -8.06 -5.77 -14.70
N ARG A 165 -8.45 -5.97 -15.96
CA ARG A 165 -9.86 -5.94 -16.39
C ARG A 165 -10.53 -7.28 -16.09
N GLY A 166 -11.79 -7.23 -15.65
CA GLY A 166 -12.59 -8.42 -15.33
C GLY A 166 -12.52 -8.83 -13.85
N GLU A 167 -11.65 -8.20 -13.07
CA GLU A 167 -11.52 -8.47 -11.63
C GLU A 167 -12.43 -7.57 -10.76
N ASN A 168 -12.90 -6.45 -11.32
CA ASN A 168 -13.77 -5.50 -10.62
C ASN A 168 -15.02 -5.17 -11.45
N PRO A 169 -16.13 -5.92 -11.30
CA PRO A 169 -17.33 -5.75 -12.11
C PRO A 169 -18.04 -4.40 -11.89
N ILE A 170 -17.69 -3.66 -10.83
CA ILE A 170 -18.21 -2.31 -10.56
C ILE A 170 -17.38 -1.26 -11.32
N ALA A 171 -16.07 -1.44 -11.41
CA ALA A 171 -15.18 -0.49 -12.07
C ALA A 171 -15.07 -0.72 -13.58
N ASP A 172 -15.10 -1.98 -14.04
CA ASP A 172 -14.93 -2.34 -15.46
C ASP A 172 -15.87 -1.56 -16.42
N PRO A 173 -17.15 -1.28 -16.08
CA PRO A 173 -18.02 -0.46 -16.93
C PRO A 173 -17.59 1.00 -17.08
N LEU A 174 -16.77 1.53 -16.16
CA LEU A 174 -16.26 2.91 -16.19
C LEU A 174 -15.09 3.11 -17.16
N PHE A 175 -14.54 2.02 -17.71
CA PHE A 175 -13.41 2.03 -18.64
C PHE A 175 -13.88 1.64 -20.05
N PRO A 176 -14.14 2.62 -20.94
CA PRO A 176 -14.54 2.33 -22.31
C PRO A 176 -13.42 1.63 -23.07
N ARG A 177 -13.77 0.68 -23.94
CA ARG A 177 -12.80 0.04 -24.84
C ARG A 177 -12.19 1.09 -25.77
N ARG A 178 -10.86 1.12 -25.84
CA ARG A 178 -10.08 2.03 -26.67
C ARG A 178 -8.82 1.33 -27.17
N ASP A 179 -8.34 1.73 -28.33
CA ASP A 179 -7.09 1.23 -28.90
C ASP A 179 -5.93 2.20 -28.64
N LEU A 180 -4.70 1.67 -28.63
CA LEU A 180 -3.49 2.50 -28.62
C LEU A 180 -3.20 3.02 -30.05
N PRO A 181 -2.62 4.24 -30.20
CA PRO A 181 -2.30 5.19 -29.13
C PRO A 181 -3.53 5.93 -28.60
N LEU A 182 -3.55 6.21 -27.30
CA LEU A 182 -4.61 7.04 -26.69
C LEU A 182 -4.48 8.50 -27.16
N ARG A 183 -5.61 9.22 -27.20
CA ARG A 183 -5.64 10.64 -27.60
C ARG A 183 -5.94 11.53 -26.39
N VAL A 184 -5.07 12.52 -26.15
CA VAL A 184 -5.21 13.50 -25.06
C VAL A 184 -6.54 14.26 -25.15
N ARG A 185 -7.04 14.51 -26.37
CA ARG A 185 -8.33 15.17 -26.59
C ARG A 185 -9.54 14.39 -26.03
N ASP A 186 -9.38 13.09 -25.76
CA ASP A 186 -10.44 12.24 -25.21
C ASP A 186 -10.45 12.26 -23.66
N ALA A 187 -9.55 13.04 -23.05
CA ALA A 187 -9.46 13.24 -21.62
C ALA A 187 -10.44 14.32 -21.13
N VAL A 188 -11.02 14.12 -19.95
CA VAL A 188 -12.01 15.02 -19.35
C VAL A 188 -11.33 15.85 -18.25
N ALA A 189 -11.56 17.16 -18.26
CA ALA A 189 -11.08 18.05 -17.21
C ALA A 189 -11.75 17.71 -15.86
N THR A 190 -10.97 17.66 -14.78
CA THR A 190 -11.47 17.22 -13.46
C THR A 190 -11.58 18.35 -12.44
N GLY A 191 -10.87 19.45 -12.62
CA GLY A 191 -10.89 20.61 -11.71
C GLY A 191 -10.12 20.43 -10.40
N TYR A 192 -9.53 19.26 -10.12
CA TYR A 192 -8.83 18.99 -8.85
C TYR A 192 -7.42 19.60 -8.77
N GLY A 193 -6.90 20.22 -9.82
CA GLY A 193 -5.57 20.83 -9.79
C GLY A 193 -5.41 21.99 -8.80
N ARG A 194 -6.52 22.59 -8.35
CA ARG A 194 -6.55 23.58 -7.25
C ARG A 194 -6.24 22.97 -5.88
N ALA A 195 -6.51 21.69 -5.67
CA ALA A 195 -6.21 21.02 -4.41
C ALA A 195 -4.71 20.68 -4.26
N ILE A 196 -3.93 20.82 -5.33
CA ILE A 196 -2.49 20.51 -5.35
C ILE A 196 -1.66 21.77 -5.11
N ARG A 197 -2.09 22.92 -5.64
CA ARG A 197 -1.40 24.20 -5.53
C ARG A 197 -2.40 25.32 -5.27
N ASP A 198 -2.23 25.98 -4.14
CA ASP A 198 -2.95 27.20 -3.81
C ASP A 198 -2.39 28.37 -4.66
N GLY A 199 -3.27 29.16 -5.26
CA GLY A 199 -2.92 30.37 -6.04
C GLY A 199 -2.48 30.14 -7.49
N GLU A 200 -1.75 29.06 -7.78
CA GLU A 200 -1.31 28.70 -9.14
C GLU A 200 -1.83 27.32 -9.55
N PRO A 201 -3.13 27.20 -9.87
CA PRO A 201 -3.74 25.90 -10.10
C PRO A 201 -3.23 25.22 -11.36
N LEU A 202 -3.06 23.91 -11.25
CA LEU A 202 -2.73 23.04 -12.38
C LEU A 202 -3.98 22.74 -13.20
N ALA A 203 -3.84 22.64 -14.52
CA ALA A 203 -4.88 21.98 -15.32
C ALA A 203 -4.74 20.47 -15.13
N GLN A 204 -5.85 19.79 -14.83
CA GLN A 204 -5.87 18.35 -14.62
C GLN A 204 -6.95 17.68 -15.46
N TYR A 205 -6.51 16.72 -16.26
CA TYR A 205 -7.36 15.91 -17.13
C TYR A 205 -7.25 14.44 -16.76
N ARG A 206 -8.34 13.70 -16.98
CA ARG A 206 -8.43 12.27 -16.73
C ARG A 206 -8.99 11.54 -17.93
N LEU A 207 -8.39 10.41 -18.26
CA LEU A 207 -8.80 9.56 -19.37
C LEU A 207 -8.87 8.10 -18.90
N HIS A 208 -10.03 7.46 -19.07
CA HIS A 208 -10.21 6.04 -18.81
C HIS A 208 -10.16 5.25 -20.11
N ALA A 209 -9.42 4.16 -20.16
CA ALA A 209 -9.39 3.27 -21.30
C ALA A 209 -9.35 1.82 -20.83
N ALA A 210 -10.01 0.92 -21.54
CA ALA A 210 -9.81 -0.49 -21.36
C ALA A 210 -9.08 -1.05 -22.59
N ILE A 211 -7.84 -1.46 -22.38
CA ILE A 211 -6.88 -1.87 -23.41
C ILE A 211 -6.43 -3.28 -23.08
N ASP A 212 -6.67 -4.22 -23.99
CA ASP A 212 -6.48 -5.66 -23.76
C ASP A 212 -7.13 -6.14 -22.45
N ARG A 213 -6.31 -6.68 -21.54
CA ARG A 213 -6.71 -7.20 -20.23
C ARG A 213 -6.56 -6.18 -19.09
N HIS A 214 -6.42 -4.89 -19.40
CA HIS A 214 -6.20 -3.86 -18.39
C HIS A 214 -7.21 -2.72 -18.52
N ASN A 215 -7.66 -2.22 -17.37
CA ASN A 215 -8.23 -0.89 -17.22
C ASN A 215 -7.08 0.07 -16.95
N VAL A 216 -7.03 1.14 -17.73
CA VAL A 216 -6.00 2.18 -17.71
C VAL A 216 -6.66 3.50 -17.30
N GLU A 217 -6.24 4.05 -16.17
CA GLU A 217 -6.60 5.39 -15.73
C GLU A 217 -5.39 6.31 -15.94
N LEU A 218 -5.55 7.30 -16.81
CA LEU A 218 -4.51 8.26 -17.15
C LEU A 218 -4.86 9.62 -16.55
N PHE A 219 -3.95 10.18 -15.76
CA PHE A 219 -4.01 11.55 -15.26
C PHE A 219 -2.97 12.39 -15.99
N ILE A 220 -3.38 13.56 -16.48
CA ILE A 220 -2.50 14.50 -17.18
C ILE A 220 -2.56 15.84 -16.47
N TYR A 221 -1.41 16.30 -16.01
CA TYR A 221 -1.23 17.58 -15.32
C TYR A 221 -0.40 18.53 -16.16
N TYR A 222 -0.82 19.78 -16.20
CA TYR A 222 -0.09 20.88 -16.82
C TYR A 222 0.23 21.93 -15.77
N GLY A 223 1.44 22.49 -15.80
CA GLY A 223 1.94 23.48 -14.84
C GLY A 223 1.19 24.83 -14.79
N ARG A 224 0.05 24.93 -15.47
CA ARG A 224 -0.80 26.12 -15.56
C ARG A 224 -2.26 25.72 -15.70
N GLU A 225 -3.17 26.61 -15.32
CA GLU A 225 -4.63 26.35 -15.34
C GLU A 225 -5.20 26.14 -16.74
N ARG A 226 -4.57 26.72 -17.77
CA ARG A 226 -4.95 26.56 -19.17
C ARG A 226 -3.75 26.09 -19.99
N PRO A 227 -3.73 24.82 -20.46
CA PRO A 227 -2.59 24.30 -21.21
C PRO A 227 -2.45 25.00 -22.56
N THR A 228 -1.22 25.21 -23.01
CA THR A 228 -0.94 25.72 -24.35
C THR A 228 -1.04 24.60 -25.40
N GLU A 229 -1.20 24.96 -26.67
CA GLU A 229 -1.16 23.96 -27.76
C GLU A 229 0.14 23.16 -27.77
N ALA A 230 1.27 23.82 -27.48
CA ALA A 230 2.56 23.15 -27.36
C ALA A 230 2.57 22.10 -26.23
N GLN A 231 1.96 22.40 -25.08
CA GLN A 231 1.82 21.44 -23.97
C GLN A 231 0.91 20.27 -24.34
N LEU A 232 -0.22 20.53 -25.01
CA LEU A 232 -1.12 19.48 -25.49
C LEU A 232 -0.43 18.56 -26.51
N ALA A 233 0.35 19.13 -27.43
CA ALA A 233 1.11 18.38 -28.42
C ALA A 233 2.24 17.54 -27.77
N GLU A 234 2.94 18.11 -26.79
CA GLU A 234 3.98 17.41 -26.01
C GLU A 234 3.38 16.23 -25.22
N ALA A 235 2.27 16.46 -24.52
CA ALA A 235 1.55 15.40 -23.84
C ALA A 235 1.07 14.30 -24.81
N GLN A 236 0.57 14.67 -25.99
CA GLN A 236 0.12 13.71 -27.00
C GLN A 236 1.26 12.83 -27.51
N ARG A 237 2.46 13.38 -27.71
CA ARG A 237 3.64 12.58 -28.10
C ARG A 237 3.95 11.53 -27.05
N GLN A 238 4.06 11.93 -25.78
CA GLN A 238 4.37 11.00 -24.70
C GLN A 238 3.26 9.97 -24.46
N VAL A 239 1.99 10.35 -24.56
CA VAL A 239 0.85 9.40 -24.46
C VAL A 239 0.85 8.39 -25.61
N SER A 240 1.32 8.79 -26.80
CA SER A 240 1.44 7.88 -27.93
C SER A 240 2.49 6.78 -27.70
N GLY A 241 3.46 7.04 -26.81
CA GLY A 241 4.45 6.07 -26.32
C GLY A 241 3.95 5.17 -25.18
N LEU A 242 2.67 5.23 -24.79
CA LEU A 242 2.08 4.34 -23.78
C LEU A 242 2.04 2.89 -24.31
N THR A 243 2.52 1.95 -23.49
CA THR A 243 2.60 0.53 -23.81
C THR A 243 1.82 -0.31 -22.80
N VAL A 244 1.03 -1.26 -23.33
CA VAL A 244 0.27 -2.26 -22.56
C VAL A 244 0.54 -3.63 -23.17
N ARG A 245 1.62 -4.29 -22.75
CA ARG A 245 2.01 -5.66 -23.11
C ARG A 245 2.20 -6.51 -21.85
N SER A 246 1.41 -7.57 -21.71
CA SER A 246 1.68 -8.55 -20.65
C SER A 246 3.02 -9.25 -20.93
N ALA A 247 3.93 -9.30 -19.96
CA ALA A 247 5.04 -10.24 -20.03
C ALA A 247 4.47 -11.67 -20.18
N PRO A 248 5.11 -12.59 -20.94
CA PRO A 248 4.68 -13.97 -20.98
C PRO A 248 4.72 -14.55 -19.57
N GLY A 249 3.54 -14.75 -18.99
CA GLY A 249 3.39 -15.26 -17.64
C GLY A 249 3.95 -16.67 -17.57
N ARG A 250 4.98 -16.86 -16.74
CA ARG A 250 5.38 -18.21 -16.30
C ARG A 250 4.16 -18.80 -15.61
N ALA A 251 3.56 -19.83 -16.20
CA ALA A 251 2.42 -20.53 -15.62
C ALA A 251 2.82 -21.07 -14.25
N VAL A 252 2.42 -20.37 -13.19
CA VAL A 252 2.45 -20.89 -11.83
C VAL A 252 1.31 -21.89 -11.77
N GLY A 253 1.66 -23.18 -11.81
CA GLY A 253 0.70 -24.27 -11.72
C GLY A 253 -0.25 -24.06 -10.54
N THR A 254 -1.54 -23.99 -10.85
CA THR A 254 -2.66 -24.05 -9.91
C THR A 254 -2.77 -25.46 -9.32
N GLY A 255 -1.74 -25.89 -8.59
CA GLY A 255 -1.78 -27.05 -7.71
C GLY A 255 -2.19 -26.63 -6.30
N GLY A 256 -3.38 -26.06 -6.13
CA GLY A 256 -3.88 -25.69 -4.82
C GLY A 256 -4.28 -26.94 -4.03
N SER A 257 -3.40 -27.44 -3.18
CA SER A 257 -3.74 -28.49 -2.20
C SER A 257 -4.90 -28.01 -1.32
N GLN A 258 -6.11 -28.52 -1.57
CA GLN A 258 -7.25 -28.29 -0.70
C GLN A 258 -7.04 -29.11 0.57
N SER A 259 -6.98 -28.44 1.72
CA SER A 259 -6.92 -29.13 3.00
C SER A 259 -8.24 -29.85 3.24
N ALA A 260 -8.17 -31.11 3.67
CA ALA A 260 -9.34 -31.91 4.03
C ALA A 260 -10.23 -31.15 5.04
N PRO A 261 -11.56 -31.28 4.95
CA PRO A 261 -12.46 -30.61 5.88
C PRO A 261 -12.20 -31.09 7.32
N SER A 262 -12.11 -30.15 8.26
CA SER A 262 -11.90 -30.43 9.68
C SER A 262 -12.81 -29.57 10.54
N ARG A 263 -13.24 -30.08 11.69
CA ARG A 263 -13.95 -29.27 12.71
C ARG A 263 -13.01 -28.31 13.44
N VAL A 264 -11.70 -28.55 13.40
CA VAL A 264 -10.70 -27.71 14.06
C VAL A 264 -9.64 -27.28 13.06
N ILE A 265 -9.48 -25.98 12.91
CA ILE A 265 -8.36 -25.39 12.16
C ILE A 265 -7.43 -24.75 13.19
N ASP A 266 -6.24 -25.32 13.36
CA ASP A 266 -5.19 -24.83 14.26
C ASP A 266 -3.94 -24.56 13.43
N ARG A 267 -3.48 -23.30 13.40
CA ARG A 267 -2.34 -22.84 12.62
C ARG A 267 -1.48 -21.92 13.46
N THR A 268 -0.16 -22.08 13.35
CA THR A 268 0.80 -21.15 13.94
C THR A 268 1.70 -20.60 12.84
N LEU A 269 1.92 -19.29 12.88
CA LEU A 269 2.59 -18.52 11.86
C LEU A 269 3.69 -17.66 12.49
N SER A 270 4.76 -17.43 11.76
CA SER A 270 5.69 -16.34 12.00
C SER A 270 5.45 -15.27 10.95
N CYS A 271 5.03 -14.08 11.37
CA CYS A 271 4.69 -12.95 10.51
C CYS A 271 5.74 -11.84 10.63
N ALA A 272 6.12 -11.25 9.50
CA ALA A 272 6.84 -9.99 9.46
C ALA A 272 5.91 -8.85 9.89
N VAL A 273 6.44 -7.91 10.69
CA VAL A 273 5.74 -6.70 11.13
C VAL A 273 6.33 -5.53 10.36
N PHE A 274 5.49 -4.81 9.61
CA PHE A 274 5.91 -3.67 8.83
C PHE A 274 5.99 -2.42 9.71
N PRO A 275 7.12 -1.68 9.69
CA PRO A 275 7.25 -0.47 10.47
C PRO A 275 6.41 0.67 9.87
N GLN A 276 5.71 1.42 10.71
CA GLN A 276 5.12 2.71 10.35
C GLN A 276 5.73 3.80 11.24
N GLY A 277 6.23 4.87 10.63
CA GLY A 277 6.91 5.94 11.37
C GLY A 277 8.13 5.45 12.17
N GLY A 278 8.76 4.34 11.75
CA GLY A 278 9.87 3.70 12.47
C GLY A 278 9.47 2.80 13.64
N VAL A 279 8.17 2.62 13.89
CA VAL A 279 7.65 1.76 14.96
C VAL A 279 7.12 0.44 14.37
N GLU A 280 7.60 -0.69 14.89
CA GLU A 280 7.15 -2.04 14.54
C GLU A 280 6.08 -2.49 15.54
N ALA A 281 4.83 -2.12 15.28
CA ALA A 281 3.68 -2.47 16.10
C ALA A 281 2.83 -3.56 15.46
N VAL A 282 2.30 -4.46 16.29
CA VAL A 282 1.23 -5.39 15.90
C VAL A 282 -0.05 -4.95 16.59
N ASP A 283 -1.08 -4.78 15.77
CA ASP A 283 -2.43 -4.47 16.20
C ASP A 283 -3.16 -5.76 16.60
N VAL A 284 -3.78 -5.75 17.77
CA VAL A 284 -4.61 -6.83 18.28
C VAL A 284 -5.95 -6.27 18.70
N SER A 285 -7.02 -6.80 18.11
CA SER A 285 -8.37 -6.36 18.40
C SER A 285 -9.30 -7.50 18.81
N ALA A 286 -10.29 -7.16 19.63
CA ALA A 286 -11.36 -8.06 20.01
C ALA A 286 -12.67 -7.30 20.16
N ARG A 287 -13.78 -7.91 19.76
CA ARG A 287 -15.11 -7.33 19.90
C ARG A 287 -16.11 -8.37 20.37
N SER A 288 -16.86 -8.06 21.40
CA SER A 288 -18.04 -8.83 21.81
C SER A 288 -19.18 -8.64 20.81
N GLY A 289 -19.93 -9.70 20.55
CA GLY A 289 -21.05 -9.68 19.62
C GLY A 289 -22.20 -8.81 20.10
N LEU A 290 -22.92 -8.24 19.14
CA LEU A 290 -24.13 -7.47 19.31
C LEU A 290 -25.25 -8.13 18.51
N ARG A 291 -26.36 -8.45 19.17
CA ARG A 291 -27.57 -8.99 18.52
C ARG A 291 -28.47 -7.85 18.06
N LEU A 292 -29.30 -8.09 17.05
CA LEU A 292 -30.31 -7.11 16.65
C LEU A 292 -31.31 -6.90 17.79
N TYR A 293 -31.70 -5.64 18.01
CA TYR A 293 -32.69 -5.31 19.03
C TYR A 293 -34.07 -5.90 18.69
N THR A 294 -34.42 -5.88 17.41
CA THR A 294 -35.69 -6.41 16.87
C THR A 294 -35.74 -7.93 16.81
N ASP A 295 -34.59 -8.61 16.74
CA ASP A 295 -34.50 -10.06 16.72
C ASP A 295 -33.22 -10.52 17.44
N ARG A 296 -33.37 -10.86 18.72
CA ARG A 296 -32.27 -11.35 19.54
C ARG A 296 -31.72 -12.69 19.08
N SER A 297 -32.37 -13.43 18.19
CA SER A 297 -31.78 -14.66 17.63
C SER A 297 -30.68 -14.37 16.60
N ARG A 298 -30.68 -13.16 16.03
CA ARG A 298 -29.80 -12.75 14.92
C ARG A 298 -28.67 -11.83 15.39
N TRP A 299 -27.48 -12.05 14.83
CA TRP A 299 -26.30 -11.21 15.08
C TRP A 299 -26.33 -9.96 14.19
N LYS A 300 -26.32 -8.77 14.80
CA LYS A 300 -25.93 -7.53 14.11
C LYS A 300 -24.44 -7.59 13.81
N TYR A 301 -23.63 -7.85 14.84
CA TYR A 301 -22.21 -8.15 14.73
C TYR A 301 -21.88 -9.40 15.55
N PRO A 302 -21.25 -10.43 14.97
CA PRO A 302 -20.73 -11.55 15.73
C PRO A 302 -19.54 -11.11 16.61
N ALA A 303 -19.19 -11.94 17.60
CA ALA A 303 -17.92 -11.75 18.29
C ALA A 303 -16.77 -11.94 17.30
N SER A 304 -15.72 -11.12 17.40
CA SER A 304 -14.58 -11.16 16.48
C SER A 304 -13.26 -10.91 17.17
N ALA A 305 -12.19 -11.42 16.57
CA ALA A 305 -10.81 -11.17 16.94
C ALA A 305 -9.98 -10.90 15.69
N GLY A 306 -9.07 -9.94 15.77
CA GLY A 306 -8.15 -9.57 14.70
C GLY A 306 -6.72 -9.47 15.22
N VAL A 307 -5.76 -9.86 14.38
CA VAL A 307 -4.34 -9.57 14.56
C VAL A 307 -3.78 -9.14 13.22
N GLY A 308 -3.08 -8.02 13.19
CA GLY A 308 -2.46 -7.48 11.98
C GLY A 308 -1.41 -6.43 12.30
N ASP A 309 -0.97 -5.73 11.27
CA ASP A 309 -0.16 -4.53 11.37
C ASP A 309 -0.66 -3.50 10.36
N PHE A 310 0.13 -2.46 10.14
CA PHE A 310 -0.18 -1.40 9.17
C PHE A 310 -0.28 -1.90 7.72
N ALA A 311 0.40 -2.99 7.37
CA ALA A 311 0.33 -3.57 6.02
C ALA A 311 -0.91 -4.46 5.85
N GLY A 312 -1.49 -4.96 6.95
CA GLY A 312 -2.80 -5.60 6.93
C GLY A 312 -3.01 -6.67 7.98
N THR A 313 -4.09 -7.43 7.83
CA THR A 313 -4.49 -8.47 8.79
C THR A 313 -3.69 -9.76 8.58
N PHE A 314 -3.07 -10.27 9.64
CA PHE A 314 -2.48 -11.61 9.64
C PHE A 314 -3.53 -12.70 9.86
N VAL A 315 -4.41 -12.49 10.83
CA VAL A 315 -5.48 -13.42 11.19
C VAL A 315 -6.73 -12.64 11.57
N SER A 316 -7.89 -13.07 11.08
CA SER A 316 -9.18 -12.67 11.63
C SER A 316 -10.06 -13.89 11.86
N VAL A 317 -10.78 -13.92 12.97
CA VAL A 317 -11.74 -14.97 13.29
C VAL A 317 -13.01 -14.36 13.88
N SER A 318 -14.16 -14.90 13.52
CA SER A 318 -15.46 -14.44 13.99
C SER A 318 -16.38 -15.61 14.33
N ALA A 319 -16.99 -15.56 15.51
CA ALA A 319 -17.81 -16.62 16.07
C ALA A 319 -19.31 -16.26 16.03
N GLY A 320 -20.11 -17.19 15.53
CA GLY A 320 -21.53 -16.98 15.22
C GLY A 320 -21.82 -16.69 13.74
N ASN A 321 -23.07 -16.36 13.43
CA ASN A 321 -23.57 -16.10 12.07
C ASN A 321 -24.25 -14.72 11.97
N PRO A 322 -23.56 -13.66 11.48
CA PRO A 322 -24.17 -12.40 11.09
C PRO A 322 -25.33 -12.57 10.13
N VAL A 323 -26.22 -11.59 10.20
CA VAL A 323 -27.18 -11.29 9.15
C VAL A 323 -26.46 -10.94 7.85
N ALA A 324 -26.99 -11.41 6.72
CA ALA A 324 -26.43 -11.24 5.39
C ALA A 324 -26.42 -9.78 4.89
N ASP A 325 -27.13 -8.88 5.55
CA ASP A 325 -27.14 -7.44 5.25
C ASP A 325 -26.21 -6.70 6.22
N PRO A 326 -24.91 -6.53 5.89
CA PRO A 326 -24.11 -5.53 6.57
C PRO A 326 -24.76 -4.15 6.38
N GLU A 327 -24.87 -3.37 7.44
CA GLU A 327 -25.19 -1.95 7.31
C GLU A 327 -24.23 -1.30 6.29
N PRO A 328 -24.74 -0.41 5.39
CA PRO A 328 -23.90 0.30 4.44
C PRO A 328 -22.75 1.01 5.19
N GLY A 329 -21.51 0.63 4.89
CA GLY A 329 -20.30 1.22 5.47
C GLY A 329 -19.42 0.27 6.31
N PHE A 330 -19.93 -0.90 6.72
CA PHE A 330 -19.12 -1.90 7.42
C PHE A 330 -19.13 -3.23 6.67
N PRO A 331 -18.10 -3.52 5.83
CA PRO A 331 -18.04 -4.79 5.13
C PRO A 331 -17.90 -5.91 6.18
N ALA A 332 -19.00 -6.62 6.46
CA ALA A 332 -18.92 -7.88 7.18
C ALA A 332 -17.97 -8.77 6.37
N SER A 333 -16.83 -9.15 6.96
CA SER A 333 -15.95 -10.11 6.29
C SER A 333 -16.79 -11.36 6.01
N PRO A 334 -16.95 -11.78 4.74
CA PRO A 334 -17.82 -12.90 4.41
C PRO A 334 -17.26 -14.24 4.94
N HIS A 335 -16.06 -14.21 5.54
CA HIS A 335 -15.34 -15.36 6.05
C HIS A 335 -15.32 -15.37 7.57
N ARG A 336 -15.46 -16.56 8.16
CA ARG A 336 -15.48 -16.76 9.62
C ARG A 336 -14.08 -16.95 10.20
N LEU A 337 -13.14 -17.34 9.34
CA LEU A 337 -11.72 -17.37 9.60
C LEU A 337 -11.00 -16.92 8.33
N SER A 338 -10.06 -16.01 8.46
CA SER A 338 -9.07 -15.67 7.44
C SER A 338 -7.67 -15.71 8.06
N ILE A 339 -6.74 -16.29 7.32
CA ILE A 339 -5.33 -16.41 7.71
C ILE A 339 -4.51 -15.99 6.50
N VAL A 340 -3.64 -14.99 6.64
CA VAL A 340 -2.82 -14.53 5.52
C VAL A 340 -1.93 -15.67 5.01
N ALA A 341 -1.81 -15.75 3.70
CA ALA A 341 -0.98 -16.70 2.96
C ALA A 341 -0.04 -15.90 2.06
N GLY A 342 1.26 -16.13 2.15
CA GLY A 342 2.22 -15.41 1.32
C GLY A 342 3.56 -15.18 2.01
N ARG A 343 4.35 -14.24 1.47
CA ARG A 343 5.73 -14.00 1.94
C ARG A 343 5.79 -13.33 3.32
N THR A 344 4.73 -12.67 3.75
CA THR A 344 4.68 -11.96 5.04
C THR A 344 4.62 -12.91 6.23
N CYS A 345 3.89 -14.02 6.11
CA CYS A 345 3.79 -15.04 7.16
C CYS A 345 4.20 -16.43 6.67
N THR A 346 4.98 -17.14 7.46
CA THR A 346 5.39 -18.53 7.21
C THR A 346 4.89 -19.43 8.33
N VAL A 347 4.73 -20.73 8.06
CA VAL A 347 4.36 -21.71 9.09
C VAL A 347 5.44 -21.74 10.18
N ALA A 348 5.03 -21.78 11.43
CA ALA A 348 5.93 -21.78 12.58
C ALA A 348 5.56 -22.88 13.60
N PRO A 349 6.49 -23.23 14.52
CA PRO A 349 6.21 -24.15 15.61
C PRO A 349 5.05 -23.66 16.48
N ARG A 350 4.29 -24.61 17.03
CA ARG A 350 3.11 -24.33 17.85
C ARG A 350 3.47 -23.58 19.13
N ILE A 351 2.81 -22.46 19.38
CA ILE A 351 2.93 -21.70 20.64
C ILE A 351 1.75 -21.95 21.58
N PRO A 352 1.86 -21.76 22.91
CA PRO A 352 0.75 -21.96 23.84
C PRO A 352 -0.40 -20.95 23.63
N LEU A 353 -1.64 -21.43 23.69
CA LEU A 353 -2.85 -20.62 23.84
C LEU A 353 -3.11 -20.42 25.33
N SER A 354 -2.57 -19.36 25.92
CA SER A 354 -2.61 -19.13 27.37
C SER A 354 -2.68 -17.65 27.68
N THR A 355 -3.35 -17.31 28.78
CA THR A 355 -3.42 -15.97 29.37
C THR A 355 -2.31 -15.71 30.39
N ALA A 356 -1.45 -16.69 30.68
CA ALA A 356 -0.41 -16.55 31.69
C ALA A 356 0.54 -15.38 31.36
N GLY A 357 0.71 -14.46 32.31
CA GLY A 357 1.52 -13.25 32.15
C GLY A 357 0.86 -12.11 31.37
N LEU A 358 -0.43 -12.24 31.04
CA LEU A 358 -1.24 -11.20 30.39
C LEU A 358 -2.30 -10.66 31.37
N ALA A 359 -2.69 -9.41 31.18
CA ALA A 359 -3.77 -8.76 31.91
C ALA A 359 -4.90 -8.39 30.95
N GLY A 360 -6.14 -8.34 31.43
CA GLY A 360 -7.31 -8.03 30.59
C GLY A 360 -8.53 -8.81 31.04
N GLY A 361 -9.54 -8.88 30.17
CA GLY A 361 -10.86 -9.32 30.57
C GLY A 361 -11.85 -9.44 29.42
N PRO A 362 -13.17 -9.30 29.71
CA PRO A 362 -14.19 -9.21 28.67
C PRO A 362 -13.90 -8.05 27.71
N ALA A 363 -14.11 -8.28 26.41
CA ALA A 363 -13.94 -7.24 25.41
C ALA A 363 -15.23 -6.44 25.19
N SER A 364 -15.13 -5.17 24.83
CA SER A 364 -16.25 -4.27 24.52
C SER A 364 -17.03 -4.71 23.27
N GLN A 365 -18.27 -4.24 23.16
CA GLN A 365 -19.05 -4.33 21.92
C GLN A 365 -18.61 -3.32 20.86
N LEU A 366 -17.86 -2.28 21.26
CA LEU A 366 -17.33 -1.23 20.38
C LEU A 366 -15.96 -1.57 19.78
N GLU A 367 -15.45 -2.79 20.03
CA GLU A 367 -14.08 -3.21 19.76
C GLU A 367 -13.07 -2.59 20.72
N ASP A 368 -12.24 -3.44 21.33
CA ASP A 368 -11.05 -3.02 22.06
C ASP A 368 -9.85 -3.32 21.17
N ARG A 369 -8.93 -2.36 21.07
CA ARG A 369 -7.80 -2.42 20.14
C ARG A 369 -6.51 -2.01 20.86
N TYR A 370 -5.46 -2.79 20.65
CA TYR A 370 -4.17 -2.58 21.32
C TYR A 370 -3.02 -2.75 20.35
N ASP A 371 -2.09 -1.80 20.40
CA ASP A 371 -0.80 -1.88 19.75
C ASP A 371 0.24 -2.48 20.69
N CYS A 372 0.83 -3.61 20.28
CA CYS A 372 1.93 -4.26 20.97
C CYS A 372 3.23 -4.10 20.18
N LEU A 373 4.38 -4.00 20.86
CA LEU A 373 5.70 -3.87 20.22
C LEU A 373 6.49 -5.20 20.23
N PRO A 374 6.32 -6.09 19.24
CA PRO A 374 7.05 -7.35 19.12
C PRO A 374 8.46 -7.19 18.54
N GLY A 375 8.73 -6.09 17.83
CA GLY A 375 9.84 -5.95 16.87
C GLY A 375 9.50 -6.52 15.49
N ARG A 376 10.52 -6.83 14.68
CA ARG A 376 10.39 -7.19 13.25
C ARG A 376 9.47 -8.36 12.91
N ARG A 377 9.25 -9.27 13.86
CA ARG A 377 8.47 -10.48 13.63
C ARG A 377 7.72 -10.91 14.87
N VAL A 378 6.58 -11.54 14.63
CA VAL A 378 5.67 -12.04 15.67
C VAL A 378 5.23 -13.46 15.35
N LEU A 379 4.99 -14.26 16.40
CA LEU A 379 4.36 -15.57 16.32
C LEU A 379 2.86 -15.42 16.60
N VAL A 380 2.02 -15.83 15.64
CA VAL A 380 0.56 -15.79 15.75
C VAL A 380 0.03 -17.21 15.65
N ARG A 381 -0.68 -17.66 16.67
CA ARG A 381 -1.42 -18.94 16.63
C ARG A 381 -2.91 -18.67 16.66
N VAL A 382 -3.62 -19.28 15.72
CA VAL A 382 -5.07 -19.29 15.68
C VAL A 382 -5.61 -20.71 15.78
N ARG A 383 -6.62 -20.89 16.63
CA ARG A 383 -7.40 -22.12 16.72
C ARG A 383 -8.88 -21.77 16.64
N ALA A 384 -9.52 -22.19 15.56
CA ALA A 384 -10.95 -22.05 15.35
C ALA A 384 -11.62 -23.43 15.39
N VAL A 385 -12.66 -23.55 16.22
CA VAL A 385 -13.53 -24.73 16.32
C VAL A 385 -14.84 -24.42 15.62
N PHE A 386 -15.16 -25.20 14.60
CA PHE A 386 -16.34 -25.06 13.76
C PHE A 386 -17.43 -26.03 14.20
N ARG A 387 -18.71 -25.62 14.07
CA ARG A 387 -19.87 -26.50 14.33
C ARG A 387 -19.88 -27.73 13.42
N SER A 388 -19.44 -27.57 12.18
CA SER A 388 -19.34 -28.62 11.17
C SER A 388 -17.95 -28.63 10.53
N ALA A 389 -17.55 -29.78 9.99
CA ALA A 389 -16.26 -29.90 9.32
C ALA A 389 -16.19 -28.91 8.15
N THR A 390 -15.13 -28.10 8.13
CA THR A 390 -14.96 -27.00 7.17
C THR A 390 -13.57 -27.08 6.55
N SER A 391 -13.49 -26.85 5.24
CA SER A 391 -12.21 -26.78 4.52
C SER A 391 -11.64 -25.38 4.55
N LEU A 392 -10.33 -25.31 4.75
CA LEU A 392 -9.56 -24.08 4.58
C LEU A 392 -9.21 -23.92 3.10
N ARG A 393 -9.72 -22.88 2.46
CA ARG A 393 -9.55 -22.63 1.02
C ARG A 393 -8.63 -21.45 0.79
N LEU A 394 -7.75 -21.57 -0.20
CA LEU A 394 -6.98 -20.42 -0.65
C LEU A 394 -7.92 -19.48 -1.41
N LYS A 395 -8.03 -18.24 -0.96
CA LYS A 395 -8.78 -17.17 -1.62
C LYS A 395 -7.85 -16.00 -1.85
N ARG A 396 -7.74 -15.59 -3.12
CA ARG A 396 -7.10 -14.36 -3.51
C ARG A 396 -8.13 -13.24 -3.44
N TYR A 397 -7.83 -12.18 -2.72
CA TYR A 397 -8.68 -10.99 -2.65
C TYR A 397 -8.23 -9.98 -3.70
N ARG A 398 -9.11 -9.00 -3.98
CA ARG A 398 -8.87 -7.93 -4.96
C ARG A 398 -7.57 -7.15 -4.71
N ARG A 399 -7.01 -7.22 -3.49
CA ARG A 399 -5.74 -6.57 -3.12
C ARG A 399 -4.48 -7.38 -3.45
N GLY A 400 -4.60 -8.54 -4.09
CA GLY A 400 -3.46 -9.45 -4.32
C GLY A 400 -3.09 -10.27 -3.09
N ASP A 401 -3.53 -9.85 -1.91
CA ASP A 401 -3.46 -10.65 -0.70
C ASP A 401 -4.10 -12.01 -0.92
N VAL A 402 -3.37 -13.03 -0.54
CA VAL A 402 -3.85 -14.40 -0.54
C VAL A 402 -4.15 -14.74 0.91
N TYR A 403 -5.33 -15.28 1.17
CA TYR A 403 -5.69 -15.78 2.48
C TYR A 403 -6.16 -17.20 2.37
N HIS A 404 -5.85 -17.98 3.39
CA HIS A 404 -6.57 -19.17 3.72
C HIS A 404 -7.86 -18.79 4.47
N VAL A 405 -9.01 -19.06 3.86
CA VAL A 405 -10.33 -18.70 4.40
C VAL A 405 -11.20 -19.91 4.68
N ALA A 406 -12.06 -19.81 5.70
CA ALA A 406 -13.08 -20.79 6.02
C ALA A 406 -14.41 -20.09 6.35
N ASN A 407 -15.52 -20.65 5.86
CA ASN A 407 -16.86 -20.04 5.93
C ASN A 407 -17.81 -20.69 6.94
N GLY A 408 -17.42 -21.83 7.52
CA GLY A 408 -18.26 -22.53 8.50
C GLY A 408 -18.46 -21.71 9.77
N THR A 409 -19.56 -21.94 10.47
CA THR A 409 -19.85 -21.27 11.75
C THR A 409 -18.85 -21.68 12.81
N VAL A 410 -18.07 -20.70 13.29
CA VAL A 410 -17.13 -20.88 14.39
C VAL A 410 -17.90 -20.84 15.71
N ALA A 411 -17.77 -21.91 16.49
CA ALA A 411 -18.30 -22.03 17.85
C ALA A 411 -17.37 -21.36 18.88
N GLU A 412 -16.05 -21.52 18.69
CA GLU A 412 -15.00 -20.96 19.55
C GLU A 412 -13.79 -20.57 18.69
N GLY A 413 -13.27 -19.36 18.91
CA GLY A 413 -12.02 -18.90 18.31
C GLY A 413 -11.02 -18.50 19.40
N LYS A 414 -9.76 -18.90 19.23
CA LYS A 414 -8.63 -18.48 20.08
C LYS A 414 -7.51 -17.94 19.22
N VAL A 415 -6.93 -16.82 19.61
CA VAL A 415 -5.74 -16.24 18.99
C VAL A 415 -4.71 -15.94 20.07
N ALA A 416 -3.46 -16.35 19.88
CA ALA A 416 -2.35 -15.98 20.74
C ALA A 416 -1.25 -15.32 19.92
N VAL A 417 -0.66 -14.27 20.50
CA VAL A 417 0.40 -13.47 19.89
C VAL A 417 1.59 -13.47 20.83
N ARG A 418 2.76 -13.83 20.30
CA ARG A 418 4.04 -13.86 21.04
C ARG A 418 5.15 -13.24 20.21
N SER A 419 6.13 -12.64 20.87
CA SER A 419 7.40 -12.31 20.20
C SER A 419 8.14 -13.57 19.76
N LEU A 420 9.16 -13.43 18.89
CA LEU A 420 10.01 -14.56 18.50
C LEU A 420 10.76 -15.21 19.67
N THR A 421 11.05 -14.46 20.74
CA THR A 421 11.68 -15.00 21.97
C THR A 421 10.67 -15.75 22.87
N GLY A 422 9.41 -15.83 22.46
CA GLY A 422 8.36 -16.53 23.20
C GLY A 422 7.65 -15.70 24.26
N ARG A 423 8.04 -14.43 24.49
CA ARG A 423 7.33 -13.51 25.41
C ARG A 423 5.87 -13.34 24.96
N PRO A 424 4.87 -13.56 25.85
CA PRO A 424 3.47 -13.36 25.52
C PRO A 424 3.16 -11.87 25.31
N LEU A 425 2.41 -11.56 24.26
CA LEU A 425 2.01 -10.19 23.91
C LEU A 425 0.50 -10.02 24.02
N ALA A 426 -0.27 -10.94 23.44
CA ALA A 426 -1.72 -10.91 23.55
C ALA A 426 -2.36 -12.29 23.43
N TYR A 427 -3.58 -12.41 23.95
CA TYR A 427 -4.45 -13.56 23.82
C TYR A 427 -5.90 -13.09 23.68
N VAL A 428 -6.58 -13.62 22.68
CA VAL A 428 -8.00 -13.35 22.40
C VAL A 428 -8.79 -14.64 22.39
N GLN A 429 -9.97 -14.62 22.98
CA GLN A 429 -10.92 -15.72 22.92
C GLN A 429 -12.31 -15.20 22.59
N ILE A 430 -12.96 -15.82 21.61
CA ILE A 430 -14.32 -15.49 21.19
C ILE A 430 -15.20 -16.73 21.18
N PHE A 431 -16.48 -16.52 21.45
CA PHE A 431 -17.49 -17.57 21.50
C PHE A 431 -18.69 -17.21 20.66
N GLU A 432 -19.36 -18.22 20.12
CA GLU A 432 -20.61 -18.04 19.40
C GLU A 432 -21.73 -17.45 20.27
N SER A 433 -21.62 -17.49 21.60
CA SER A 433 -22.53 -16.78 22.50
C SER A 433 -22.45 -15.26 22.36
N GLY A 434 -21.47 -14.72 21.63
CA GLY A 434 -21.17 -13.29 21.51
C GLY A 434 -20.14 -12.81 22.53
N LYS A 435 -19.72 -13.65 23.47
CA LYS A 435 -18.68 -13.26 24.43
C LYS A 435 -17.32 -13.18 23.73
N ALA A 436 -16.57 -12.12 23.98
CA ALA A 436 -15.17 -12.00 23.64
C ALA A 436 -14.34 -11.63 24.88
N ARG A 437 -13.08 -12.05 24.90
CA ARG A 437 -12.11 -11.68 25.94
C ARG A 437 -10.79 -11.33 25.29
N LEU A 438 -10.16 -10.26 25.75
CA LEU A 438 -8.86 -9.78 25.29
C LEU A 438 -7.93 -9.62 26.49
N PHE A 439 -6.73 -10.17 26.36
CA PHE A 439 -5.67 -10.05 27.35
C PHE A 439 -4.39 -9.62 26.65
N THR A 440 -3.69 -8.63 27.19
CA THR A 440 -2.48 -8.05 26.62
C THR A 440 -1.36 -7.99 27.66
N ALA A 441 -0.12 -7.88 27.18
CA ALA A 441 1.04 -7.65 28.03
C ALA A 441 1.04 -6.18 28.49
N ARG A 442 1.68 -5.90 29.63
CA ARG A 442 1.76 -4.53 30.20
C ARG A 442 2.35 -3.46 29.27
N GLY A 443 3.09 -3.87 28.24
CA GLY A 443 3.70 -2.96 27.26
C GLY A 443 2.89 -2.76 25.99
N CYS A 444 1.66 -3.27 25.91
CA CYS A 444 0.74 -2.94 24.83
C CYS A 444 -0.08 -1.70 25.23
N VAL A 445 -0.35 -0.82 24.26
CA VAL A 445 -1.05 0.45 24.44
C VAL A 445 -2.41 0.37 23.74
N GLU A 446 -3.46 0.91 24.36
CA GLU A 446 -4.79 1.00 23.75
C GLU A 446 -4.79 2.08 22.66
N ASP A 447 -5.38 1.79 21.49
CA ASP A 447 -5.49 2.69 20.32
C ASP A 447 -6.70 3.62 20.40
#